data_AF-A0A383A7Y6-F1
#
_entry.id   AF-A0A383A7Y6-F1
#
_cell.length_a   1.000
_cell.length_b   1.000
_cell.length_c   1.000
_cell.angle_alpha   90.00
_cell.angle_beta   90.00
_cell.angle_gamma   90.00
#
_symmetry.space_group_name_H-M   'P 1'
#
loop_
_entity.id
_entity.type
_entity.pdbx_description
1 polymer ?
#
loop_
_entity_poly.entity_id
_entity_poly.type
_entity_poly.pdbx_seq_one_letter_code
_entity_poly.pdbx_strand_id
1 'polypeptide(L)'
;PANLKFVKEYKDRDFYMGASAYTLSEVEGFCRDLDAKSTLPWVILSAGVDIEEFIENVKISSAHGASGFLCGRAIWKDAVPLYPDEDAVTKFLLGEASVNFENSKAAVSNATPWFNHKSFGGLKNIELDKKGANWYEAY
;
A
#
# COMPACT_ATOMS: atom_id res chain seq x y z
N PRO A 1 6.99 -7.21 -5.05
CA PRO A 1 7.42 -6.87 -6.43
C PRO A 1 7.03 -7.95 -7.44
N ALA A 2 5.73 -8.13 -7.68
CA ALA A 2 5.19 -9.06 -8.67
C ALA A 2 3.76 -8.64 -9.03
N ASN A 3 3.22 -9.20 -10.11
CA ASN A 3 1.81 -9.07 -10.44
C ASN A 3 1.06 -10.27 -9.81
N LEU A 4 0.22 -10.01 -8.81
CA LEU A 4 -0.41 -11.07 -8.00
C LEU A 4 -1.40 -11.91 -8.80
N LYS A 5 -1.89 -11.40 -9.93
CA LYS A 5 -2.77 -12.13 -10.85
C LYS A 5 -2.15 -13.41 -11.39
N PHE A 6 -0.81 -13.51 -11.39
CA PHE A 6 -0.07 -14.66 -11.92
C PHE A 6 0.60 -15.49 -10.81
N VAL A 7 0.13 -15.37 -9.56
CA VAL A 7 0.65 -16.16 -8.43
C VAL A 7 -0.18 -17.42 -8.25
N LYS A 8 0.50 -18.57 -8.19
CA LYS A 8 -0.13 -19.91 -8.16
C LYS A 8 -1.14 -20.08 -7.02
N GLU A 9 -0.86 -19.51 -5.85
CA GLU A 9 -1.66 -19.62 -4.63
C GLU A 9 -2.94 -18.78 -4.68
N TYR A 10 -3.06 -17.86 -5.62
CA TYR A 10 -4.26 -17.03 -5.79
C TYR A 10 -5.22 -17.52 -6.87
N LYS A 11 -5.08 -18.77 -7.35
CA LYS A 11 -5.94 -19.35 -8.42
C LYS A 11 -7.44 -19.30 -8.16
N ASP A 12 -7.84 -19.23 -6.90
CA ASP A 12 -9.22 -19.15 -6.43
C ASP A 12 -9.71 -17.71 -6.21
N ARG A 13 -8.88 -16.70 -6.44
CA ARG A 13 -9.21 -15.28 -6.27
C ARG A 13 -9.75 -14.69 -7.57
N ASP A 14 -10.66 -13.72 -7.44
CA ASP A 14 -11.33 -13.10 -8.58
C ASP A 14 -10.36 -12.34 -9.51
N PHE A 15 -9.26 -11.81 -8.97
CA PHE A 15 -8.25 -11.11 -9.74
C PHE A 15 -7.26 -12.04 -10.47
N TYR A 16 -7.30 -13.36 -10.25
CA TYR A 16 -6.36 -14.29 -10.88
C TYR A 16 -6.51 -14.34 -12.39
N MET A 17 -5.39 -14.41 -13.11
CA MET A 17 -5.37 -14.42 -14.57
C MET A 17 -4.36 -15.41 -15.13
N GLY A 18 -4.78 -16.18 -16.13
CA GLY A 18 -3.90 -16.95 -17.01
C GLY A 18 -3.03 -18.01 -16.32
N ALA A 19 -1.85 -18.25 -16.90
CA ALA A 19 -0.87 -19.19 -16.38
C ALA A 19 -0.06 -18.57 -15.25
N SER A 20 0.21 -19.34 -14.19
CA SER A 20 1.01 -18.87 -13.06
C SER A 20 2.46 -18.64 -13.51
N ALA A 21 3.02 -17.48 -13.15
CA ALA A 21 4.41 -17.11 -13.39
C ALA A 21 5.26 -17.19 -12.10
N TYR A 22 4.62 -17.12 -10.94
CA TYR A 22 5.26 -17.09 -9.64
C TYR A 22 4.51 -17.96 -8.62
N THR A 23 5.21 -18.37 -7.59
CA THR A 23 4.67 -18.80 -6.29
C THR A 23 4.64 -17.64 -5.33
N LEU A 24 3.80 -17.70 -4.30
CA LEU A 24 3.73 -16.68 -3.25
C LEU A 24 5.09 -16.52 -2.56
N SER A 25 5.79 -17.62 -2.28
CA SER A 25 7.11 -17.61 -1.65
C SER A 25 8.16 -16.84 -2.47
N GLU A 26 8.11 -16.93 -3.80
CA GLU A 26 8.97 -16.12 -4.69
C GLU A 26 8.62 -14.64 -4.58
N VAL A 27 7.34 -14.27 -4.55
CA VAL A 27 6.90 -12.87 -4.40
C VAL A 27 7.37 -12.28 -3.07
N GLU A 28 7.24 -13.04 -1.97
CA GLU A 28 7.77 -12.65 -0.68
C GLU A 28 9.30 -12.47 -0.72
N GLY A 29 10.00 -13.37 -1.43
CA GLY A 29 11.43 -13.27 -1.70
C GLY A 29 11.79 -11.97 -2.39
N PHE A 30 11.03 -11.57 -3.42
CA PHE A 30 11.24 -10.30 -4.10
C PHE A 30 11.02 -9.09 -3.19
N CYS A 31 10.07 -9.15 -2.25
CA CYS A 31 9.89 -8.08 -1.25
C CYS A 31 11.11 -7.98 -0.33
N ARG A 32 11.61 -9.11 0.19
CA ARG A 32 12.82 -9.15 1.02
C ARG A 32 14.05 -8.62 0.28
N ASP A 33 14.20 -8.97 -0.99
CA ASP A 33 15.30 -8.47 -1.82
C ASP A 33 15.20 -6.97 -2.08
N LEU A 34 13.98 -6.45 -2.30
CA LEU A 34 13.74 -5.02 -2.42
C LEU A 34 14.10 -4.29 -1.12
N ASP A 35 13.66 -4.79 0.02
CA ASP A 35 13.94 -4.19 1.32
C ASP A 35 15.44 -4.18 1.65
N ALA A 36 16.13 -5.29 1.36
CA ALA A 36 17.57 -5.40 1.53
C ALA A 36 18.33 -4.33 0.71
N LYS A 37 17.89 -4.07 -0.53
CA LYS A 37 18.50 -3.12 -1.46
C LYS A 37 18.07 -1.67 -1.21
N SER A 38 16.89 -1.44 -0.63
CA SER A 38 16.40 -0.09 -0.38
C SER A 38 17.28 0.61 0.67
N THR A 39 17.77 1.80 0.34
CA THR A 39 18.54 2.65 1.26
C THR A 39 17.66 3.60 2.06
N LEU A 40 16.35 3.61 1.82
CA LEU A 40 15.33 4.42 2.50
C LEU A 40 14.06 3.61 2.73
N PRO A 41 13.18 4.02 3.66
CA PRO A 41 11.84 3.45 3.78
C PRO A 41 11.11 3.45 2.44
N TRP A 42 10.35 2.41 2.17
CA TRP A 42 9.59 2.28 0.94
C TRP A 42 8.13 1.94 1.24
N VAL A 43 7.25 2.27 0.30
CA VAL A 43 5.82 2.00 0.38
C VAL A 43 5.36 1.35 -0.91
N ILE A 44 4.31 0.53 -0.85
CA ILE A 44 3.72 -0.08 -2.05
C ILE A 44 2.71 0.88 -2.70
N LEU A 45 2.72 0.95 -4.03
CA LEU A 45 1.75 1.71 -4.81
C LEU A 45 0.70 0.78 -5.41
N SER A 46 -0.55 1.24 -5.49
CA SER A 46 -1.65 0.41 -6.02
C SER A 46 -1.59 0.13 -7.52
N ALA A 47 -0.88 0.95 -8.31
CA ALA A 47 -0.86 0.88 -9.79
C ALA A 47 -2.25 0.87 -10.49
N GLY A 48 -3.36 1.09 -9.77
CA GLY A 48 -4.72 1.01 -10.31
C GLY A 48 -5.32 -0.39 -10.36
N VAL A 49 -4.74 -1.38 -9.68
CA VAL A 49 -5.36 -2.71 -9.50
C VAL A 49 -6.68 -2.58 -8.72
N ASP A 50 -7.45 -3.67 -8.66
CA ASP A 50 -8.69 -3.71 -7.88
C ASP A 50 -8.39 -3.79 -6.38
N ILE A 51 -9.34 -3.34 -5.55
CA ILE A 51 -9.09 -3.19 -4.11
C ILE A 51 -8.69 -4.50 -3.44
N GLU A 52 -9.27 -5.63 -3.88
CA GLU A 52 -8.96 -6.95 -3.33
C GLU A 52 -7.49 -7.33 -3.56
N GLU A 53 -7.01 -7.18 -4.80
CA GLU A 53 -5.60 -7.41 -5.16
C GLU A 53 -4.68 -6.44 -4.41
N PHE A 54 -5.11 -5.18 -4.25
CA PHE A 54 -4.32 -4.18 -3.56
C PHE A 54 -4.13 -4.50 -2.08
N ILE A 55 -5.19 -4.94 -1.39
CA ILE A 55 -5.12 -5.35 0.02
C ILE A 55 -4.10 -6.49 0.22
N GLU A 56 -4.08 -7.48 -0.68
CA GLU A 56 -3.09 -8.56 -0.65
C GLU A 56 -1.67 -8.04 -0.89
N ASN A 57 -1.48 -7.12 -1.84
CA ASN A 57 -0.20 -6.46 -2.05
C ASN A 57 0.31 -5.72 -0.80
N VAL A 58 -0.58 -5.03 -0.07
CA VAL A 58 -0.23 -4.33 1.19
C VAL A 58 0.20 -5.35 2.24
N LYS A 59 -0.53 -6.44 2.43
CA LYS A 59 -0.19 -7.49 3.43
C LYS A 59 1.21 -8.06 3.18
N ILE A 60 1.47 -8.53 1.96
CA ILE A 60 2.76 -9.15 1.59
C ILE A 60 3.89 -8.14 1.71
N SER A 61 3.71 -6.92 1.19
CA SER A 61 4.76 -5.90 1.20
C SER A 61 5.11 -5.46 2.63
N SER A 62 4.09 -5.24 3.46
CA SER A 62 4.26 -4.80 4.86
C SER A 62 4.99 -5.86 5.69
N ALA A 63 4.61 -7.14 5.53
CA ALA A 63 5.28 -8.25 6.22
C ALA A 63 6.75 -8.44 5.83
N HIS A 64 7.20 -7.82 4.75
CA HIS A 64 8.54 -7.99 4.19
C HIS A 64 9.29 -6.67 3.96
N GLY A 65 9.02 -5.67 4.82
CA GLY A 65 9.88 -4.49 4.98
C GLY A 65 9.27 -3.16 4.55
N ALA A 66 8.12 -3.16 3.86
CA ALA A 66 7.45 -1.90 3.52
C ALA A 66 7.03 -1.15 4.79
N SER A 67 7.13 0.18 4.73
CA SER A 67 6.68 1.11 5.77
C SER A 67 5.24 1.58 5.58
N GLY A 68 4.55 1.05 4.58
CA GLY A 68 3.15 1.31 4.36
C GLY A 68 2.77 1.26 2.89
N PHE A 69 1.75 2.04 2.52
CA PHE A 69 1.27 2.15 1.16
C PHE A 69 0.98 3.59 0.76
N LEU A 70 1.01 3.85 -0.54
CA LEU A 70 0.48 5.06 -1.15
C LEU A 70 -0.55 4.64 -2.21
N CYS A 71 -1.82 4.88 -1.93
CA CYS A 71 -2.92 4.39 -2.75
C CYS A 71 -3.79 5.53 -3.26
N GLY A 72 -4.33 5.33 -4.47
CA GLY A 72 -5.30 6.24 -5.08
C GLY A 72 -6.39 5.43 -5.76
N ARG A 73 -6.19 5.11 -7.04
CA ARG A 73 -7.22 4.47 -7.89
C ARG A 73 -7.85 3.22 -7.30
N ALA A 74 -7.10 2.33 -6.63
CA ALA A 74 -7.72 1.14 -6.02
C ALA A 74 -8.76 1.48 -4.93
N ILE A 75 -8.72 2.67 -4.34
CA ILE A 75 -9.69 3.12 -3.33
C ILE A 75 -10.88 3.84 -3.96
N TRP A 76 -10.64 4.76 -4.91
CA TRP A 76 -11.66 5.73 -5.35
C TRP A 76 -12.06 5.67 -6.83
N LYS A 77 -11.42 4.83 -7.68
CA LYS A 77 -11.65 4.87 -9.14
C LYS A 77 -13.10 4.58 -9.54
N ASP A 78 -13.81 3.78 -8.75
CA ASP A 78 -15.19 3.39 -9.05
C ASP A 78 -16.20 4.53 -8.78
N ALA A 79 -15.75 5.64 -8.17
CA ALA A 79 -16.51 6.88 -8.11
C ALA A 79 -16.54 7.61 -9.46
N VAL A 80 -15.52 7.43 -10.31
CA VAL A 80 -15.36 8.20 -11.55
C VAL A 80 -16.54 8.00 -12.51
N PRO A 81 -17.06 6.78 -12.75
CA PRO A 81 -18.21 6.56 -13.61
C PRO A 81 -19.54 7.12 -13.06
N LEU A 82 -19.60 7.47 -11.77
CA LEU A 82 -20.80 8.03 -11.14
C LEU A 82 -20.97 9.52 -11.47
N TYR A 83 -19.90 10.22 -11.84
CA TYR A 83 -19.96 11.61 -12.26
C TYR A 83 -20.74 11.75 -13.59
N PRO A 84 -21.63 12.76 -13.77
CA PRO A 84 -21.78 13.99 -12.97
C PRO A 84 -22.75 13.91 -11.79
N ASP A 85 -23.24 12.74 -11.38
CA ASP A 85 -24.08 12.61 -10.18
C ASP A 85 -23.24 12.80 -8.91
N GLU A 86 -23.17 14.04 -8.42
CA GLU A 86 -22.37 14.41 -7.24
C GLU A 86 -22.85 13.72 -5.95
N ASP A 87 -24.14 13.44 -5.82
CA ASP A 87 -24.71 12.74 -4.67
C ASP A 87 -24.26 11.26 -4.68
N ALA A 88 -24.29 10.60 -5.83
CA ALA A 88 -23.79 9.24 -6.00
C ALA A 88 -22.28 9.15 -5.75
N VAL A 89 -21.50 10.10 -6.29
CA VAL A 89 -20.05 10.21 -6.04
C VAL A 89 -19.79 10.38 -4.54
N THR A 90 -20.47 11.32 -3.88
CA THR A 90 -20.30 11.59 -2.45
C THR A 90 -20.66 10.37 -1.61
N LYS A 91 -21.76 9.69 -1.94
CA LYS A 91 -22.18 8.45 -1.26
C LYS A 91 -21.14 7.34 -1.38
N PHE A 92 -20.55 7.15 -2.57
CA PHE A 92 -19.49 6.16 -2.76
C PHE A 92 -18.23 6.53 -1.96
N LEU A 93 -17.80 7.79 -2.01
CA LEU A 93 -16.59 8.25 -1.33
C LEU A 93 -16.71 8.16 0.20
N LEU A 94 -17.86 8.50 0.76
CA LEU A 94 -18.11 8.39 2.20
C LEU A 94 -18.36 6.94 2.64
N GLY A 95 -18.86 6.08 1.74
CA GLY A 95 -19.15 4.67 2.00
C GLY A 95 -18.02 3.74 1.57
N GLU A 96 -18.15 3.16 0.37
CA GLU A 96 -17.27 2.10 -0.14
C GLU A 96 -15.79 2.51 -0.17
N ALA A 97 -15.46 3.73 -0.61
CA ALA A 97 -14.07 4.18 -0.64
C ALA A 97 -13.46 4.29 0.76
N SER A 98 -14.23 4.74 1.76
CA SER A 98 -13.80 4.76 3.16
C SER A 98 -13.53 3.35 3.68
N VAL A 99 -14.39 2.38 3.35
CA VAL A 99 -14.21 0.96 3.71
C VAL A 99 -12.95 0.39 3.04
N ASN A 100 -12.73 0.70 1.75
CA ASN A 100 -11.53 0.31 1.01
C ASN A 100 -10.25 0.87 1.67
N PHE A 101 -10.28 2.12 2.11
CA PHE A 101 -9.17 2.74 2.84
C PHE A 101 -8.92 2.07 4.20
N GLU A 102 -9.96 1.87 5.02
CA GLU A 102 -9.80 1.26 6.35
C GLU A 102 -9.32 -0.19 6.25
N ASN A 103 -9.78 -0.96 5.26
CA ASN A 103 -9.27 -2.31 5.01
C ASN A 103 -7.80 -2.30 4.58
N SER A 104 -7.41 -1.35 3.72
CA SER A 104 -6.00 -1.16 3.31
C SER A 104 -5.12 -0.76 4.51
N LYS A 105 -5.63 0.10 5.39
CA LYS A 105 -4.98 0.49 6.64
C LYS A 105 -4.84 -0.68 7.61
N ALA A 106 -5.86 -1.53 7.75
CA ALA A 106 -5.74 -2.74 8.58
C ALA A 106 -4.69 -3.73 8.04
N ALA A 107 -4.59 -3.84 6.70
CA ALA A 107 -3.60 -4.68 6.03
C ALA A 107 -2.15 -4.23 6.27
N VAL A 108 -1.92 -2.97 6.64
CA VAL A 108 -0.60 -2.39 6.93
C VAL A 108 -0.06 -2.74 8.32
N SER A 109 -0.78 -3.53 9.11
CA SER A 109 -0.48 -3.82 10.52
C SER A 109 0.93 -4.35 10.81
N ASN A 110 1.56 -5.04 9.84
CA ASN A 110 2.92 -5.56 9.97
C ASN A 110 4.00 -4.64 9.37
N ALA A 111 3.65 -3.44 8.93
CA ALA A 111 4.60 -2.53 8.31
C ALA A 111 5.64 -2.03 9.31
N THR A 112 6.87 -1.84 8.82
CA THR A 112 7.95 -1.28 9.63
C THR A 112 7.76 0.23 9.73
N PRO A 113 7.58 0.82 10.92
CA PRO A 113 7.53 2.28 11.05
C PRO A 113 8.76 2.90 10.40
N TRP A 114 8.58 3.93 9.56
CA TRP A 114 9.66 4.45 8.71
C TRP A 114 10.91 4.85 9.50
N PHE A 115 10.72 5.38 10.71
CA PHE A 115 11.80 5.79 11.60
C PHE A 115 12.60 4.62 12.18
N ASN A 116 12.06 3.39 12.16
CA ASN A 116 12.76 2.18 12.57
C ASN A 116 13.57 1.54 11.42
N HIS A 117 13.45 2.06 10.19
CA HIS A 117 14.26 1.58 9.07
C HIS A 117 15.76 1.76 9.37
N LYS A 118 16.59 0.84 8.84
CA LYS A 118 18.06 0.78 9.08
C LYS A 118 18.81 2.09 8.85
N SER A 119 18.29 2.95 7.98
CA SER A 119 18.87 4.27 7.67
C SER A 119 18.64 5.34 8.74
N PHE A 120 17.63 5.17 9.60
CA PHE A 120 17.31 6.09 10.69
C PHE A 120 17.65 5.48 12.06
N GLY A 121 17.49 4.17 12.23
CA GLY A 121 17.88 3.46 13.45
C GLY A 121 16.96 3.69 14.65
N GLY A 122 15.74 4.18 14.43
CA GLY A 122 14.72 4.39 15.46
C GLY A 122 14.44 5.86 15.75
N LEU A 123 13.27 6.13 16.33
CA LEU A 123 12.78 7.48 16.61
C LEU A 123 13.75 8.32 17.47
N LYS A 124 14.52 7.67 18.37
CA LYS A 124 15.50 8.33 19.25
C LYS A 124 16.66 8.98 18.49
N ASN A 125 16.94 8.51 17.27
CA ASN A 125 18.01 9.04 16.43
C ASN A 125 17.50 10.14 15.48
N ILE A 126 16.23 10.50 15.57
CA ILE A 126 15.61 11.49 14.70
C ILE A 126 15.41 12.78 15.48
N GLU A 127 16.03 13.84 14.97
CA GLU A 127 15.76 15.20 15.39
C GLU A 127 15.05 15.93 14.25
N LEU A 128 13.80 16.35 14.49
CA LEU A 128 13.07 17.18 13.53
C LEU A 128 13.67 18.59 13.55
N ASP A 129 14.03 19.13 12.40
CA ASP A 129 14.33 20.56 12.30
C ASP A 129 13.02 21.38 12.30
N LYS A 130 13.10 22.66 12.67
CA LYS A 130 11.98 23.63 12.65
C LYS A 130 10.71 23.13 13.37
N LYS A 131 10.86 22.50 14.54
CA LYS A 131 9.74 22.06 15.39
C LYS A 131 8.88 23.26 15.85
N GLY A 132 7.59 23.04 16.01
CA GLY A 132 6.66 24.03 16.60
C GLY A 132 5.36 24.16 15.81
N ALA A 133 4.35 24.81 16.39
CA ALA A 133 3.04 25.01 15.74
C ALA A 133 3.14 25.79 14.42
N ASN A 134 4.18 26.62 14.26
CA ASN A 134 4.39 27.50 13.12
C ASN A 134 5.46 26.99 12.14
N TRP A 135 5.76 25.69 12.14
CA TRP A 135 6.80 25.11 11.28
C TRP A 135 6.63 25.46 9.78
N TYR A 136 5.38 25.63 9.34
CA TYR A 136 5.02 25.94 7.95
C TYR A 136 5.39 27.37 7.53
N GLU A 137 5.62 28.28 8.47
CA GLU A 137 6.00 29.67 8.18
C GLU A 137 7.48 29.79 7.77
N ALA A 138 8.28 28.78 8.09
CA ALA A 138 9.72 28.75 7.86
C ALA A 138 10.18 27.65 6.89
N TYR A 139 9.26 26.90 6.26
CA TYR A 139 9.56 25.86 5.27
C TYR A 139 9.81 26.45 3.88
#